data_AF-A0AAN6HDV6-F1
#
_entry.id   AF-A0AAN6HDV6-F1
#
_cell.length_a   1.000
_cell.length_b   1.000
_cell.length_c   1.000
_cell.angle_alpha   90.00
_cell.angle_beta   90.00
_cell.angle_gamma   90.00
#
_symmetry.space_group_name_H-M   'P 1'
#
loop_
_entity.id
_entity.type
_entity.pdbx_description
1 polymer ?
#
loop_
_entity_poly.entity_id
_entity_poly.type
_entity_poly.pdbx_seq_one_letter_code
_entity_poly.pdbx_strand_id
1 'polypeptide(L)'
;MLQQYLAFKKHIIRKVIGFDQDEMQDAMAIILFPGKRIRTKRQAAPVRVLLRNWSNRQLPDPIENNDDRLISQLNKLHKRIMLLVEDYITKATAFFPPREYLCLPQGRHSSEGHLMFKGVKVAPRFNSTNLTTFERKRFVKAFLMHELVCKMKNIIDLLPVGFRRRKVSNGDIETLNCVHAYYRSLYGAIFAQCSDAQLPSNPTGGSFESELQFPDTFYFDTNSHTHKVGLFSFNMFGGDPPDYSDGFSRLGLDHLADFLRYDMAQAGDREALKVLIQDSTFDEQIYCWKTQLASIFHRTRRAKDSCDSAMYKQLYLDRDSELRYDIGQQRAWAFFDNSRLYPQDTIERPIFPSDSFLEKESVKKTFTDDWYCNPVRVRAWRQAKLSSEERIKTHLAKAGII
;
A
#
# COMPACT_ATOMS: atom_id res chain seq x y z
N MET A 1 18.35 12.58 33.60
CA MET A 1 17.84 12.07 32.30
C MET A 1 16.39 11.58 32.37
N LEU A 2 16.02 10.55 33.16
CA LEU A 2 14.63 10.05 33.20
C LEU A 2 13.60 11.08 33.70
N GLN A 3 13.90 11.81 34.78
CA GLN A 3 13.00 12.86 35.30
C GLN A 3 12.80 14.02 34.31
N GLN A 4 13.85 14.42 33.59
CA GLN A 4 13.77 15.42 32.51
C GLN A 4 12.94 14.89 31.33
N TYR A 5 13.13 13.62 30.94
CA TYR A 5 12.31 12.99 29.90
C TYR A 5 10.83 12.99 30.31
N LEU A 6 10.49 12.60 31.55
CA LEU A 6 9.11 12.61 32.03
C LEU A 6 8.51 14.01 32.07
N ALA A 7 9.29 15.02 32.49
CA ALA A 7 8.86 16.42 32.52
C ALA A 7 8.58 16.99 31.12
N PHE A 8 9.38 16.63 30.12
CA PHE A 8 9.24 17.11 28.73
C PHE A 8 8.54 16.13 27.79
N LYS A 9 8.10 14.97 28.29
CA LYS A 9 7.54 13.84 27.51
C LYS A 9 6.46 14.33 26.54
N LYS A 10 5.55 15.18 27.00
CA LYS A 10 4.44 15.72 26.18
C LYS A 10 4.94 16.58 25.02
N HIS A 11 5.87 17.49 25.30
CA HIS A 11 6.45 18.37 24.28
C HIS A 11 7.25 17.58 23.25
N ILE A 12 8.01 16.59 23.70
CA ILE A 12 8.78 15.68 22.84
C ILE A 12 7.82 14.88 21.96
N ILE A 13 6.79 14.26 22.54
CA ILE A 13 5.80 13.46 21.80
C ILE A 13 5.07 14.33 20.77
N ARG A 14 4.63 15.53 21.16
CA ARG A 14 3.95 16.46 20.24
C ARG A 14 4.86 16.86 19.08
N LYS A 15 6.14 17.11 19.32
CA LYS A 15 7.13 17.39 18.27
C LYS A 15 7.46 16.19 17.38
N VAL A 16 7.59 15.00 17.96
CA VAL A 16 7.95 13.77 17.23
C VAL A 16 6.80 13.29 16.35
N ILE A 17 5.57 13.35 16.85
CA ILE A 17 4.37 12.97 16.11
C ILE A 17 4.04 14.05 15.09
N GLY A 18 4.10 15.33 15.49
CA GLY A 18 3.92 16.47 14.58
C GLY A 18 2.56 16.54 13.89
N PHE A 19 1.53 15.85 14.42
CA PHE A 19 0.21 15.82 13.80
C PHE A 19 -0.48 17.17 13.91
N ASP A 20 -1.11 17.59 12.82
CA ASP A 20 -2.08 18.68 12.87
C ASP A 20 -3.43 18.22 13.46
N GLN A 21 -4.37 19.16 13.56
CA GLN A 21 -5.68 18.88 14.14
C GLN A 21 -6.45 17.80 13.37
N ASP A 22 -6.35 17.77 12.03
CA ASP A 22 -7.08 16.79 11.23
C ASP A 22 -6.43 15.40 11.32
N GLU A 23 -5.10 15.33 11.28
CA GLU A 23 -4.32 14.09 11.46
C GLU A 23 -4.55 13.49 12.86
N MET A 24 -4.65 14.34 13.89
CA MET A 24 -5.01 13.89 15.23
C MET A 24 -6.41 13.28 15.27
N GLN A 25 -7.40 13.91 14.64
CA GLN A 25 -8.76 13.37 14.57
C GLN A 25 -8.81 12.03 13.84
N ASP A 26 -8.10 11.89 12.71
CA ASP A 26 -8.01 10.60 12.01
C ASP A 26 -7.36 9.52 12.88
N ALA A 27 -6.23 9.84 13.51
CA ALA A 27 -5.51 8.91 14.36
C ALA A 27 -6.38 8.43 15.53
N MET A 28 -7.13 9.34 16.16
CA MET A 28 -8.06 8.99 17.22
C MET A 28 -9.24 8.14 16.71
N ALA A 29 -9.77 8.44 15.52
CA ALA A 29 -10.81 7.62 14.93
C ALA A 29 -10.33 6.18 14.68
N ILE A 30 -9.08 6.01 14.24
CA ILE A 30 -8.44 4.70 14.04
C ILE A 30 -8.24 3.96 15.38
N ILE A 31 -7.69 4.64 16.40
CA ILE A 31 -7.36 4.05 17.69
C ILE A 31 -8.62 3.66 18.48
N LEU A 32 -9.64 4.51 18.45
CA LEU A 32 -10.91 4.29 19.16
C LEU A 32 -11.87 3.38 18.39
N PHE A 33 -11.54 3.01 17.14
CA PHE A 33 -12.37 2.12 16.35
C PHE A 33 -12.45 0.73 17.03
N PRO A 34 -13.65 0.19 17.25
CA PRO A 34 -13.77 -1.11 17.91
C PRO A 34 -13.22 -2.22 17.03
N GLY A 35 -12.31 -3.03 17.58
CA GLY A 35 -11.64 -4.11 16.84
C GLY A 35 -12.50 -5.32 16.50
N LYS A 36 -13.78 -5.37 16.90
CA LYS A 36 -14.68 -6.50 16.64
C LYS A 36 -15.46 -6.27 15.35
N ARG A 37 -15.60 -7.31 14.50
CA ARG A 37 -16.50 -7.27 13.34
C ARG A 37 -17.91 -6.89 13.80
N ILE A 38 -18.46 -5.85 13.20
CA ILE A 38 -19.83 -5.40 13.48
C ILE A 38 -20.77 -6.29 12.68
N ARG A 39 -21.53 -7.12 13.37
CA ARG A 39 -22.51 -8.06 12.75
C ARG A 39 -23.96 -7.66 13.02
N THR A 40 -24.20 -6.74 13.96
CA THR A 40 -25.55 -6.33 14.35
C THR A 40 -25.69 -4.82 14.49
N LYS A 41 -26.92 -4.30 14.34
CA LYS A 41 -27.24 -2.87 14.55
C LYS A 41 -26.86 -2.38 15.95
N ARG A 42 -26.97 -3.26 16.97
CA ARG A 42 -26.61 -2.93 18.37
C ARG A 42 -25.10 -2.73 18.52
N GLN A 43 -24.29 -3.52 17.84
CA GLN A 43 -22.83 -3.36 17.79
C GLN A 43 -22.39 -2.13 16.97
N ALA A 44 -23.25 -1.64 16.08
CA ALA A 44 -22.97 -0.45 15.27
C ALA A 44 -23.17 0.87 16.04
N ALA A 45 -23.91 0.89 17.16
CA ALA A 45 -24.24 2.13 17.87
C ALA A 45 -23.00 2.89 18.38
N PRO A 46 -22.01 2.27 19.06
CA PRO A 46 -20.78 2.95 19.46
C PRO A 46 -19.99 3.52 18.28
N VAL A 47 -20.00 2.80 17.14
CA VAL A 47 -19.32 3.23 15.93
C VAL A 47 -20.00 4.43 15.29
N ARG A 48 -21.34 4.47 15.26
CA ARG A 48 -22.08 5.64 14.78
C ARG A 48 -21.77 6.88 15.61
N VAL A 49 -21.66 6.74 16.93
CA VAL A 49 -21.26 7.86 17.82
C VAL A 49 -19.84 8.30 17.52
N LEU A 50 -18.89 7.35 17.42
CA LEU A 50 -17.50 7.64 17.07
C LEU A 50 -17.39 8.41 15.74
N LEU A 51 -18.09 7.94 14.70
CA LEU A 51 -18.07 8.55 13.37
C LEU A 51 -18.70 9.94 13.36
N ARG A 52 -19.79 10.15 14.12
CA ARG A 52 -20.40 11.47 14.29
C ARG A 52 -19.40 12.43 14.96
N ASN A 53 -18.74 11.98 16.03
CA ASN A 53 -17.76 12.81 16.73
C ASN A 53 -16.54 13.11 15.84
N TRP A 54 -16.03 12.13 15.09
CA TRP A 54 -14.96 12.36 14.11
C TRP A 54 -15.37 13.37 13.04
N SER A 55 -16.56 13.21 12.45
CA SER A 55 -17.10 14.11 11.43
C SER A 55 -17.29 15.55 11.93
N ASN A 56 -17.55 15.71 13.23
CA ASN A 56 -17.67 17.00 13.91
C ASN A 56 -16.35 17.51 14.52
N ARG A 57 -15.22 16.79 14.36
CA ARG A 57 -13.91 17.11 14.97
C ARG A 57 -13.95 17.17 16.50
N GLN A 58 -14.67 16.25 17.13
CA GLN A 58 -14.92 16.19 18.57
C GLN A 58 -14.29 14.96 19.25
N LEU A 59 -13.35 14.27 18.59
CA LEU A 59 -12.59 13.22 19.25
C LEU A 59 -11.56 13.81 20.22
N PRO A 60 -11.24 13.11 21.33
CA PRO A 60 -10.35 13.62 22.35
C PRO A 60 -8.93 13.83 21.82
N ASP A 61 -8.26 14.91 22.23
CA ASP A 61 -6.80 15.02 22.08
C ASP A 61 -6.13 14.35 23.29
N PRO A 62 -5.39 13.24 23.10
CA PRO A 62 -4.78 12.50 24.20
C PRO A 62 -3.62 13.25 24.85
N ILE A 63 -2.98 14.19 24.13
CA ILE A 63 -1.89 15.03 24.63
C ILE A 63 -2.45 16.11 25.56
N GLU A 64 -3.59 16.70 25.21
CA GLU A 64 -4.25 17.73 26.05
C GLU A 64 -4.91 17.10 27.27
N ASN A 65 -5.58 15.96 27.09
CA ASN A 65 -6.30 15.26 28.15
C ASN A 65 -5.38 14.42 29.05
N ASN A 66 -4.07 14.36 28.77
CA ASN A 66 -3.09 13.58 29.52
C ASN A 66 -3.43 12.08 29.66
N ASP A 67 -4.02 11.51 28.61
CA ASP A 67 -4.36 10.09 28.59
C ASP A 67 -3.13 9.27 28.14
N ASP A 68 -2.35 8.79 29.12
CA ASP A 68 -1.13 8.01 28.87
C ASP A 68 -1.39 6.75 28.02
N ARG A 69 -2.58 6.15 28.13
CA ARG A 69 -2.94 4.96 27.35
C ARG A 69 -3.12 5.33 25.88
N LEU A 70 -3.90 6.38 25.59
CA LEU A 70 -4.10 6.84 24.21
C LEU A 70 -2.80 7.41 23.62
N ILE A 71 -1.97 8.09 24.41
CA ILE A 71 -0.63 8.53 23.99
C ILE A 71 0.24 7.33 23.59
N SER A 72 0.21 6.23 24.34
CA SER A 72 0.94 5.00 24.01
C SER A 72 0.44 4.38 22.70
N GLN A 73 -0.88 4.31 22.50
CA GLN A 73 -1.49 3.81 21.27
C GLN A 73 -1.16 4.69 20.07
N LEU A 74 -1.17 6.02 20.23
CA LEU A 74 -0.80 6.98 19.22
C LEU A 74 0.67 6.82 18.80
N ASN A 75 1.58 6.70 19.77
CA ASN A 75 2.99 6.39 19.49
C ASN A 75 3.17 5.06 18.74
N LYS A 76 2.38 4.03 19.09
CA LYS A 76 2.42 2.73 18.41
C LYS A 76 1.93 2.85 16.96
N LEU A 77 0.87 3.62 16.72
CA LEU A 77 0.34 3.88 15.39
C LEU A 77 1.37 4.66 14.54
N HIS A 78 1.90 5.76 15.07
CA HIS A 78 2.90 6.57 14.39
C HIS A 78 4.15 5.75 14.00
N LYS A 79 4.69 4.94 14.92
CA LYS A 79 5.84 4.04 14.63
C LYS A 79 5.54 3.03 13.51
N ARG A 80 4.32 2.49 13.45
CA ARG A 80 3.90 1.57 12.37
C ARG A 80 3.82 2.27 11.03
N ILE A 81 3.22 3.45 11.01
CA ILE A 81 3.12 4.27 9.79
C ILE A 81 4.53 4.61 9.31
N MET A 82 5.42 5.09 10.18
CA MET A 82 6.78 5.45 9.79
C MET A 82 7.58 4.26 9.26
N LEU A 83 7.43 3.06 9.85
CA LEU A 83 8.03 1.83 9.32
C LEU A 83 7.62 1.59 7.86
N LEU A 84 6.34 1.74 7.55
CA LEU A 84 5.80 1.52 6.21
C LEU A 84 6.15 2.66 5.24
N VAL A 85 6.22 3.89 5.72
CA VAL A 85 6.67 5.05 4.93
C VAL A 85 8.11 4.85 4.49
N GLU A 86 8.98 4.48 5.42
CA GLU A 86 10.39 4.22 5.12
C GLU A 86 10.56 3.06 4.12
N ASP A 87 9.80 1.98 4.29
CA ASP A 87 9.78 0.85 3.33
C ASP A 87 9.29 1.26 1.94
N TYR A 88 8.19 2.02 1.88
CA TYR A 88 7.63 2.49 0.62
C TYR A 88 8.61 3.40 -0.12
N ILE A 89 9.25 4.34 0.58
CA ILE A 89 10.25 5.24 -0.03
C ILE A 89 11.42 4.41 -0.58
N THR A 90 11.95 3.44 0.18
CA THR A 90 13.04 2.59 -0.30
C THR A 90 12.69 1.88 -1.61
N LYS A 91 11.46 1.37 -1.74
CA LYS A 91 10.98 0.71 -2.96
C LYS A 91 10.77 1.70 -4.10
N ALA A 92 10.12 2.82 -3.80
CA ALA A 92 9.78 3.86 -4.76
C ALA A 92 11.02 4.50 -5.40
N THR A 93 12.08 4.69 -4.61
CA THR A 93 13.33 5.33 -5.05
C THR A 93 14.40 4.31 -5.47
N ALA A 94 14.07 3.02 -5.53
CA ALA A 94 15.01 2.01 -5.98
C ALA A 94 15.35 2.16 -7.47
N PHE A 95 16.55 1.76 -7.86
CA PHE A 95 16.92 1.73 -9.28
C PHE A 95 16.06 0.73 -10.07
N PHE A 96 15.79 -0.45 -9.50
CA PHE A 96 15.01 -1.52 -10.13
C PHE A 96 13.77 -1.94 -9.30
N PRO A 97 12.75 -1.08 -9.14
CA PRO A 97 11.66 -1.29 -8.19
C PRO A 97 11.01 -2.68 -8.19
N PRO A 98 10.77 -3.34 -9.33
CA PRO A 98 10.16 -4.68 -9.33
C PRO A 98 10.85 -5.68 -8.40
N ARG A 99 12.17 -5.57 -8.21
CA ARG A 99 12.92 -6.38 -7.25
C ARG A 99 12.69 -5.95 -5.81
N GLU A 100 12.83 -4.66 -5.50
CA GLU A 100 12.61 -4.16 -4.14
C GLU A 100 11.17 -4.35 -3.68
N TYR A 101 10.19 -4.29 -4.60
CA TYR A 101 8.78 -4.54 -4.32
C TYR A 101 8.47 -5.98 -3.94
N LEU A 102 9.32 -6.96 -4.26
CA LEU A 102 9.21 -8.34 -3.75
C LEU A 102 9.62 -8.46 -2.27
N CYS A 103 10.28 -7.44 -1.73
CA CYS A 103 10.80 -7.45 -0.37
C CYS A 103 9.78 -6.95 0.65
N LEU A 104 9.94 -7.38 1.89
CA LEU A 104 9.13 -6.95 3.03
C LEU A 104 9.98 -6.18 4.04
N PRO A 105 9.39 -5.24 4.80
CA PRO A 105 10.12 -4.48 5.80
C PRO A 105 10.60 -5.40 6.92
N GLN A 106 11.86 -5.28 7.31
CA GLN A 106 12.37 -5.95 8.51
C GLN A 106 11.60 -5.51 9.76
N GLY A 107 11.23 -6.48 10.59
CA GLY A 107 10.51 -6.28 11.84
C GLY A 107 11.21 -5.37 12.86
N ARG A 108 10.46 -5.03 13.93
CA ARG A 108 10.72 -3.90 14.84
C ARG A 108 12.00 -3.94 15.70
N HIS A 109 12.78 -5.02 15.65
CA HIS A 109 13.91 -5.25 16.57
C HIS A 109 15.29 -4.92 15.98
N SER A 110 15.38 -4.49 14.72
CA SER A 110 16.65 -4.07 14.11
C SER A 110 16.77 -2.54 14.08
N SER A 111 17.87 -2.02 14.63
CA SER A 111 18.24 -0.59 14.54
C SER A 111 18.61 -0.17 13.11
N GLU A 112 19.13 -1.11 12.32
CA GLU A 112 19.40 -0.96 10.89
C GLU A 112 18.29 -1.69 10.13
N GLY A 113 17.18 -1.01 9.88
CA GLY A 113 16.08 -1.59 9.12
C GLY A 113 16.52 -1.92 7.69
N HIS A 114 16.12 -3.08 7.18
CA HIS A 114 16.39 -3.50 5.80
C HIS A 114 15.10 -3.95 5.09
N LEU A 115 15.12 -3.91 3.76
CA LEU A 115 14.24 -4.73 2.93
C LEU A 115 14.72 -6.19 2.99
N MET A 116 13.78 -7.10 3.23
CA MET A 116 14.05 -8.53 3.41
C MET A 116 13.34 -9.36 2.35
N PHE A 117 14.04 -10.35 1.80
CA PHE A 117 13.45 -11.38 0.94
C PHE A 117 13.83 -12.76 1.48
N LYS A 118 12.83 -13.51 1.98
CA LYS A 118 13.03 -14.87 2.54
C LYS A 118 14.19 -14.95 3.55
N GLY A 119 14.32 -13.94 4.42
CA GLY A 119 15.37 -13.85 5.43
C GLY A 119 16.68 -13.19 4.98
N VAL A 120 16.85 -12.92 3.69
CA VAL A 120 18.05 -12.27 3.14
C VAL A 120 17.86 -10.75 3.11
N LYS A 121 18.89 -10.00 3.57
CA LYS A 121 18.92 -8.53 3.48
C LYS A 121 19.15 -8.10 2.03
N VAL A 122 18.30 -7.21 1.53
CA VAL A 122 18.32 -6.78 0.11
C VAL A 122 18.81 -5.35 -0.05
N ALA A 123 18.26 -4.41 0.73
CA ALA A 123 18.65 -3.00 0.69
C ALA A 123 18.43 -2.37 2.07
N PRO A 124 19.24 -1.38 2.47
CA PRO A 124 18.99 -0.62 3.68
C PRO A 124 17.69 0.17 3.54
N ARG A 125 16.90 0.20 4.61
CA ARG A 125 15.64 0.96 4.64
C ARG A 125 15.95 2.46 4.75
N PHE A 126 15.14 3.26 4.09
CA PHE A 126 15.29 4.70 4.00
C PHE A 126 15.21 5.34 5.39
N ASN A 127 16.08 6.32 5.66
CA ASN A 127 16.03 7.09 6.90
C ASN A 127 15.07 8.27 6.75
N SER A 128 13.94 8.22 7.46
CA SER A 128 12.91 9.26 7.39
C SER A 128 13.39 10.67 7.77
N THR A 129 14.55 10.83 8.43
CA THR A 129 15.14 12.18 8.70
C THR A 129 15.47 12.95 7.43
N ASN A 130 15.59 12.28 6.29
CA ASN A 130 15.91 12.90 5.00
C ASN A 130 14.67 13.49 4.28
N LEU A 131 13.47 13.30 4.84
CA LEU A 131 12.25 13.93 4.35
C LEU A 131 12.16 15.39 4.81
N THR A 132 11.62 16.24 3.93
CA THR A 132 11.16 17.56 4.38
C THR A 132 9.94 17.40 5.30
N THR A 133 9.66 18.42 6.12
CA THR A 133 8.47 18.44 6.98
C THR A 133 7.17 18.24 6.17
N PHE A 134 7.10 18.84 4.97
CA PHE A 134 5.92 18.74 4.10
C PHE A 134 5.75 17.35 3.48
N GLU A 135 6.83 16.71 3.04
CA GLU A 135 6.79 15.35 2.50
C GLU A 135 6.38 14.35 3.59
N ARG A 136 7.00 14.44 4.77
CA ARG A 136 6.64 13.62 5.94
C ARG A 136 5.17 13.77 6.28
N LYS A 137 4.66 15.00 6.31
CA LYS A 137 3.26 15.30 6.59
C LYS A 137 2.33 14.62 5.58
N ARG A 138 2.62 14.75 4.28
CA ARG A 138 1.84 14.10 3.21
C ARG A 138 1.78 12.59 3.37
N PHE A 139 2.93 11.95 3.66
CA PHE A 139 2.97 10.51 3.94
C PHE A 139 2.08 10.13 5.12
N VAL A 140 2.30 10.75 6.28
CA VAL A 140 1.52 10.46 7.50
C VAL A 140 0.01 10.62 7.25
N LYS A 141 -0.39 11.75 6.65
CA LYS A 141 -1.78 12.04 6.32
C LYS A 141 -2.39 10.97 5.41
N ALA A 142 -1.71 10.59 4.33
CA ALA A 142 -2.20 9.60 3.39
C ALA A 142 -2.35 8.20 4.02
N PHE A 143 -1.40 7.79 4.86
CA PHE A 143 -1.48 6.52 5.60
C PHE A 143 -2.62 6.50 6.63
N LEU A 144 -2.85 7.61 7.35
CA LEU A 144 -4.00 7.74 8.25
C LEU A 144 -5.32 7.68 7.46
N MET A 145 -5.42 8.41 6.35
CA MET A 145 -6.59 8.39 5.49
C MET A 145 -6.88 6.98 4.93
N HIS A 146 -5.84 6.24 4.53
CA HIS A 146 -5.98 4.86 4.05
C HIS A 146 -6.52 3.93 5.14
N GLU A 147 -5.93 3.98 6.33
CA GLU A 147 -6.36 3.15 7.45
C GLU A 147 -7.79 3.46 7.87
N LEU A 148 -8.16 4.74 7.85
CA LEU A 148 -9.53 5.17 8.13
C LEU A 148 -10.53 4.56 7.16
N VAL A 149 -10.24 4.57 5.85
CA VAL A 149 -11.08 3.94 4.82
C VAL A 149 -11.19 2.44 5.08
N CYS A 150 -10.08 1.77 5.40
CA CYS A 150 -10.07 0.34 5.69
C CYS A 150 -10.94 -0.02 6.90
N LYS A 151 -10.92 0.80 7.97
CA LYS A 151 -11.78 0.60 9.14
C LYS A 151 -13.27 0.83 8.81
N MET A 152 -13.56 1.80 7.95
CA MET A 152 -14.94 2.18 7.62
C MET A 152 -15.58 1.31 6.53
N LYS A 153 -14.83 0.46 5.82
CA LYS A 153 -15.30 -0.26 4.63
C LYS A 153 -16.59 -1.08 4.81
N ASN A 154 -16.76 -1.74 5.96
CA ASN A 154 -17.90 -2.62 6.25
C ASN A 154 -19.07 -1.90 6.94
N ILE A 155 -18.98 -0.58 7.09
CA ILE A 155 -19.95 0.23 7.84
C ILE A 155 -20.40 1.48 7.08
N ILE A 156 -20.09 1.56 5.79
CA ILE A 156 -20.49 2.67 4.92
C ILE A 156 -22.02 2.81 4.91
N ASP A 157 -22.75 1.70 4.89
CA ASP A 157 -24.22 1.70 4.95
C ASP A 157 -24.78 2.09 6.31
N LEU A 158 -23.90 2.18 7.32
CA LEU A 158 -24.23 2.54 8.69
C LEU A 158 -23.81 3.97 9.02
N LEU A 159 -23.33 4.74 8.05
CA LEU A 159 -22.98 6.15 8.23
C LEU A 159 -24.17 6.94 8.82
N PRO A 160 -23.94 7.78 9.84
CA PRO A 160 -25.01 8.56 10.44
C PRO A 160 -25.72 9.49 9.44
N VAL A 161 -27.03 9.72 9.63
CA VAL A 161 -27.74 10.80 8.95
C VAL A 161 -27.03 12.13 9.24
N GLY A 162 -26.75 12.91 8.19
CA GLY A 162 -26.00 14.17 8.30
C GLY A 162 -24.48 14.01 8.42
N PHE A 163 -23.92 12.83 8.15
CA PHE A 163 -22.48 12.61 8.12
C PHE A 163 -21.78 13.59 7.17
N ARG A 164 -20.89 14.42 7.72
CA ARG A 164 -20.12 15.39 6.95
C ARG A 164 -18.83 14.74 6.50
N ARG A 165 -18.73 14.54 5.19
CA ARG A 165 -17.50 14.07 4.54
C ARG A 165 -16.36 15.04 4.79
N ARG A 166 -15.17 14.52 5.05
CA ARG A 166 -13.97 15.35 5.25
C ARG A 166 -13.53 15.92 3.91
N LYS A 167 -13.26 17.23 3.90
CA LYS A 167 -12.75 17.92 2.70
C LYS A 167 -11.30 17.55 2.47
N VAL A 168 -10.95 17.21 1.23
CA VAL A 168 -9.59 16.84 0.82
C VAL A 168 -9.27 17.42 -0.55
N SER A 169 -7.98 17.70 -0.81
CA SER A 169 -7.51 18.14 -2.13
C SER A 169 -7.46 16.97 -3.13
N ASN A 170 -7.21 17.28 -4.40
CA ASN A 170 -6.92 16.24 -5.39
C ASN A 170 -5.58 15.54 -5.11
N GLY A 171 -4.55 16.29 -4.65
CA GLY A 171 -3.28 15.70 -4.25
C GLY A 171 -3.39 14.79 -3.03
N ASP A 172 -4.26 15.10 -2.07
CA ASP A 172 -4.57 14.22 -0.93
C ASP A 172 -5.18 12.89 -1.39
N ILE A 173 -6.09 12.94 -2.36
CA ILE A 173 -6.65 11.72 -2.95
C ILE A 173 -5.61 10.94 -3.73
N GLU A 174 -4.70 11.63 -4.43
CA GLU A 174 -3.65 10.95 -5.18
C GLU A 174 -2.65 10.26 -4.27
N THR A 175 -2.17 10.94 -3.23
CA THR A 175 -1.30 10.36 -2.21
C THR A 175 -1.97 9.16 -1.52
N LEU A 176 -3.28 9.23 -1.25
CA LEU A 176 -4.05 8.10 -0.74
C LEU A 176 -4.08 6.90 -1.72
N ASN A 177 -4.26 7.14 -3.03
CA ASN A 177 -4.21 6.04 -4.02
C ASN A 177 -2.79 5.42 -4.10
N CYS A 178 -1.76 6.25 -4.00
CA CYS A 178 -0.37 5.77 -3.92
C CYS A 178 -0.15 4.85 -2.72
N VAL A 179 -0.64 5.22 -1.52
CA VAL A 179 -0.59 4.33 -0.33
C VAL A 179 -1.38 3.05 -0.57
N HIS A 180 -2.55 3.13 -1.18
CA HIS A 180 -3.35 1.96 -1.50
C HIS A 180 -2.61 0.99 -2.45
N ALA A 181 -1.97 1.51 -3.50
CA ALA A 181 -1.12 0.75 -4.40
C ALA A 181 0.09 0.12 -3.68
N TYR A 182 0.68 0.83 -2.73
CA TYR A 182 1.74 0.29 -1.88
C TYR A 182 1.24 -0.84 -0.95
N TYR A 183 0.05 -0.74 -0.36
CA TYR A 183 -0.53 -1.86 0.39
C TYR A 183 -0.78 -3.07 -0.51
N ARG A 184 -1.29 -2.88 -1.73
CA ARG A 184 -1.42 -3.96 -2.72
C ARG A 184 -0.09 -4.63 -2.98
N SER A 185 0.99 -3.86 -3.13
CA SER A 185 2.31 -4.44 -3.38
C SER A 185 2.92 -5.15 -2.17
N LEU A 186 2.62 -4.75 -0.93
CA LEU A 186 3.00 -5.53 0.25
C LEU A 186 2.35 -6.92 0.26
N TYR A 187 1.08 -7.02 -0.09
CA TYR A 187 0.42 -8.32 -0.21
C TYR A 187 0.95 -9.12 -1.41
N GLY A 188 1.24 -8.46 -2.53
CA GLY A 188 1.95 -9.10 -3.65
C GLY A 188 3.31 -9.67 -3.26
N ALA A 189 4.08 -8.94 -2.44
CA ALA A 189 5.34 -9.40 -1.89
C ALA A 189 5.16 -10.59 -0.94
N ILE A 190 4.12 -10.59 -0.10
CA ILE A 190 3.75 -11.73 0.75
C ILE A 190 3.45 -12.95 -0.12
N PHE A 191 2.66 -12.81 -1.19
CA PHE A 191 2.34 -13.90 -2.11
C PHE A 191 3.61 -14.47 -2.76
N ALA A 192 4.50 -13.59 -3.23
CA ALA A 192 5.77 -13.98 -3.81
C ALA A 192 6.64 -14.75 -2.79
N GLN A 193 6.79 -14.24 -1.57
CA GLN A 193 7.63 -14.86 -0.56
C GLN A 193 7.08 -16.20 -0.06
N CYS A 194 5.75 -16.39 -0.05
CA CYS A 194 5.10 -17.68 0.26
C CYS A 194 5.14 -18.68 -0.91
N SER A 195 5.68 -18.29 -2.06
CA SER A 195 5.82 -19.14 -3.25
C SER A 195 7.29 -19.54 -3.51
N ASP A 196 7.53 -20.25 -4.61
CA ASP A 196 8.87 -20.56 -5.12
C ASP A 196 9.56 -19.35 -5.80
N ALA A 197 8.98 -18.14 -5.74
CA ALA A 197 9.56 -16.96 -6.35
C ALA A 197 11.01 -16.71 -5.92
N GLN A 198 11.81 -16.27 -6.88
CA GLN A 198 13.20 -15.88 -6.68
C GLN A 198 13.32 -14.36 -6.83
N LEU A 199 14.37 -13.79 -6.22
CA LEU A 199 14.64 -12.37 -6.34
C LEU A 199 15.36 -12.12 -7.68
N PRO A 200 14.85 -11.26 -8.55
CA PRO A 200 15.54 -10.91 -9.79
C PRO A 200 16.94 -10.37 -9.51
N SER A 201 17.89 -10.71 -10.38
CA SER A 201 19.23 -10.12 -10.37
C SER A 201 19.15 -8.61 -10.64
N ASN A 202 20.03 -7.83 -9.98
CA ASN A 202 20.17 -6.42 -10.33
C ASN A 202 20.78 -6.33 -11.73
N PRO A 203 20.18 -5.58 -12.67
CA PRO A 203 20.82 -5.34 -13.96
C PRO A 203 22.16 -4.64 -13.70
N THR A 204 23.26 -5.29 -14.07
CA THR A 204 24.62 -4.79 -13.86
C THR A 204 25.21 -4.46 -15.23
N GLY A 205 25.49 -3.17 -15.49
CA GLY A 205 25.87 -2.68 -16.82
C GLY A 205 24.65 -2.36 -17.69
N GLY A 206 24.77 -1.42 -18.63
CA GLY A 206 23.68 -0.87 -19.48
C GLY A 206 22.93 -1.86 -20.39
N SER A 207 23.06 -3.16 -20.13
CA SER A 207 22.25 -4.21 -20.74
C SER A 207 21.07 -4.54 -19.82
N PHE A 208 19.85 -4.33 -20.33
CA PHE A 208 18.60 -4.76 -19.70
C PHE A 208 18.30 -6.25 -19.89
N GLU A 209 19.29 -7.11 -19.74
CA GLU A 209 19.04 -8.54 -19.63
C GLU A 209 18.51 -8.85 -18.22
N SER A 210 17.26 -8.43 -17.99
CA SER A 210 16.44 -8.90 -16.90
C SER A 210 15.71 -10.15 -17.38
N GLU A 211 15.64 -11.20 -16.55
CA GLU A 211 14.75 -12.34 -16.78
C GLU A 211 13.27 -11.92 -16.91
N LEU A 212 12.95 -10.70 -16.43
CA LEU A 212 11.61 -10.14 -16.47
C LEU A 212 11.27 -9.57 -17.86
N GLN A 213 10.10 -9.95 -18.36
CA GLN A 213 9.51 -9.42 -19.58
C GLN A 213 8.79 -8.09 -19.31
N PHE A 214 8.54 -7.30 -20.35
CA PHE A 214 7.70 -6.12 -20.22
C PHE A 214 6.26 -6.52 -19.76
N PRO A 215 5.61 -5.76 -18.85
CA PRO A 215 6.06 -4.52 -18.20
C PRO A 215 6.78 -4.72 -16.85
N ASP A 216 7.09 -5.97 -16.49
CA ASP A 216 7.66 -6.35 -15.19
C ASP A 216 9.06 -5.74 -14.94
N THR A 217 9.68 -5.16 -15.96
CA THR A 217 10.92 -4.37 -15.85
C THR A 217 10.73 -2.97 -15.27
N PHE A 218 9.49 -2.45 -15.27
CA PHE A 218 9.15 -1.11 -14.77
C PHE A 218 8.13 -1.15 -13.64
N TYR A 219 7.27 -2.16 -13.63
CA TYR A 219 6.12 -2.24 -12.74
C TYR A 219 6.05 -3.61 -12.07
N PHE A 220 5.83 -3.62 -10.76
CA PHE A 220 5.57 -4.87 -10.05
C PHE A 220 4.07 -5.21 -10.10
N ASP A 221 3.68 -6.26 -10.85
CA ASP A 221 2.32 -6.79 -10.79
C ASP A 221 2.08 -7.55 -9.49
N THR A 222 1.29 -6.94 -8.63
CA THR A 222 0.96 -7.41 -7.29
C THR A 222 0.20 -8.74 -7.25
N ASN A 223 -0.44 -9.14 -8.35
CA ASN A 223 -1.18 -10.39 -8.44
C ASN A 223 -0.42 -11.49 -9.21
N SER A 224 0.80 -11.23 -9.67
CA SER A 224 1.60 -12.19 -10.44
C SER A 224 1.84 -13.53 -9.73
N HIS A 225 1.81 -13.56 -8.40
CA HIS A 225 2.10 -14.74 -7.58
C HIS A 225 0.87 -15.38 -6.90
N THR A 226 -0.35 -14.88 -7.13
CA THR A 226 -1.57 -15.36 -6.46
C THR A 226 -1.85 -16.84 -6.71
N HIS A 227 -1.70 -17.28 -7.97
CA HIS A 227 -1.89 -18.68 -8.36
C HIS A 227 -0.96 -19.63 -7.59
N LYS A 228 0.26 -19.21 -7.27
CA LYS A 228 1.26 -20.02 -6.56
C LYS A 228 0.94 -20.20 -5.07
N VAL A 229 0.13 -19.30 -4.51
CA VAL A 229 -0.37 -19.41 -3.14
C VAL A 229 -1.77 -20.03 -3.08
N GLY A 230 -2.27 -20.59 -4.19
CA GLY A 230 -3.58 -21.24 -4.26
C GLY A 230 -4.77 -20.29 -4.40
N LEU A 231 -4.50 -19.00 -4.65
CA LEU A 231 -5.52 -18.00 -4.99
C LEU A 231 -5.74 -18.01 -6.49
N PHE A 232 -6.62 -18.88 -6.97
CA PHE A 232 -6.84 -19.08 -8.39
C PHE A 232 -7.88 -18.10 -8.93
N SER A 233 -7.60 -17.53 -10.09
CA SER A 233 -8.57 -16.75 -10.85
C SER A 233 -9.64 -17.70 -11.42
N PHE A 234 -10.76 -17.90 -10.70
CA PHE A 234 -11.90 -18.60 -11.24
C PHE A 234 -12.95 -17.58 -11.68
N ASN A 235 -13.27 -17.56 -12.97
CA ASN A 235 -14.46 -16.86 -13.42
C ASN A 235 -15.29 -17.78 -14.31
N MET A 236 -16.31 -18.41 -13.72
CA MET A 236 -17.25 -19.29 -14.43
C MET A 236 -18.15 -18.51 -15.40
N PHE A 237 -18.22 -17.17 -15.26
CA PHE A 237 -19.18 -16.31 -15.95
C PHE A 237 -18.54 -15.22 -16.82
N GLY A 238 -17.25 -15.34 -17.17
CA GLY A 238 -16.61 -14.48 -18.18
C GLY A 238 -16.31 -13.03 -17.74
N GLY A 239 -16.23 -12.75 -16.44
CA GLY A 239 -15.76 -11.46 -15.93
C GLY A 239 -14.22 -11.39 -15.75
N ASP A 240 -13.71 -10.21 -15.41
CA ASP A 240 -12.31 -10.05 -15.03
C ASP A 240 -11.99 -10.89 -13.76
N PRO A 241 -10.80 -11.50 -13.67
CA PRO A 241 -10.38 -12.24 -12.49
C PRO A 241 -10.32 -11.34 -11.25
N PRO A 242 -10.53 -11.90 -10.05
CA PRO A 242 -10.52 -11.13 -8.82
C PRO A 242 -9.14 -10.53 -8.55
N ASP A 243 -9.11 -9.23 -8.23
CA ASP A 243 -7.90 -8.56 -7.75
C ASP A 243 -7.69 -8.87 -6.26
N TYR A 244 -7.00 -9.99 -6.00
CA TYR A 244 -6.69 -10.43 -4.65
C TYR A 244 -5.90 -9.37 -3.87
N SER A 245 -4.88 -8.77 -4.48
CA SER A 245 -4.07 -7.73 -3.84
C SER A 245 -4.90 -6.55 -3.36
N ASP A 246 -5.89 -6.11 -4.15
CA ASP A 246 -6.82 -5.03 -3.79
C ASP A 246 -7.72 -5.46 -2.62
N GLY A 247 -8.28 -6.66 -2.64
CA GLY A 247 -9.08 -7.21 -1.54
C GLY A 247 -8.31 -7.22 -0.20
N PHE A 248 -7.10 -7.77 -0.21
CA PHE A 248 -6.23 -7.84 0.97
C PHE A 248 -5.76 -6.45 1.43
N SER A 249 -5.44 -5.54 0.51
CA SER A 249 -4.99 -4.17 0.84
C SER A 249 -5.99 -3.41 1.70
N ARG A 250 -7.29 -3.75 1.59
CA ARG A 250 -8.38 -3.13 2.35
C ARG A 250 -8.58 -3.76 3.73
N LEU A 251 -7.83 -4.78 4.12
CA LEU A 251 -7.88 -5.35 5.48
C LEU A 251 -7.29 -4.39 6.55
N GLY A 252 -6.51 -3.39 6.10
CA GLY A 252 -5.92 -2.38 6.94
C GLY A 252 -4.64 -2.84 7.65
N LEU A 253 -4.07 -1.91 8.41
CA LEU A 253 -2.75 -1.99 9.04
C LEU A 253 -2.66 -3.08 10.11
N ASP A 254 -3.76 -3.41 10.79
CA ASP A 254 -3.80 -4.47 11.81
C ASP A 254 -3.58 -5.85 11.21
N HIS A 255 -4.34 -6.21 10.19
CA HIS A 255 -4.13 -7.48 9.48
C HIS A 255 -2.75 -7.51 8.82
N LEU A 256 -2.34 -6.44 8.14
CA LEU A 256 -1.00 -6.38 7.54
C LEU A 256 0.09 -6.62 8.60
N ALA A 257 -0.03 -6.00 9.79
CA ALA A 257 0.94 -6.19 10.86
C ALA A 257 0.92 -7.60 11.45
N ASP A 258 -0.18 -8.34 11.36
CA ASP A 258 -0.24 -9.74 11.78
C ASP A 258 0.44 -10.65 10.75
N PHE A 259 0.27 -10.38 9.44
CA PHE A 259 0.95 -11.10 8.37
C PHE A 259 2.46 -10.84 8.40
N LEU A 260 2.89 -9.61 8.69
CA LEU A 260 4.30 -9.24 8.82
C LEU A 260 5.00 -9.80 10.08
N ARG A 261 4.31 -10.53 10.96
CA ARG A 261 4.94 -11.20 12.11
C ARG A 261 5.58 -12.54 11.77
N TYR A 262 5.16 -13.17 10.68
CA TYR A 262 5.70 -14.44 10.23
C TYR A 262 7.14 -14.27 9.75
N ASP A 263 8.03 -15.17 10.16
CA ASP A 263 9.42 -15.14 9.72
C ASP A 263 9.55 -15.79 8.34
N MET A 264 9.67 -14.95 7.31
CA MET A 264 9.80 -15.40 5.92
C MET A 264 11.10 -16.19 5.67
N ALA A 265 12.07 -16.19 6.58
CA ALA A 265 13.23 -17.06 6.51
C ALA A 265 12.85 -18.54 6.73
N GLN A 266 11.85 -18.80 7.58
CA GLN A 266 11.43 -20.14 7.96
C GLN A 266 10.39 -20.69 6.98
N ALA A 267 10.66 -21.88 6.42
CA ALA A 267 9.73 -22.51 5.50
C ALA A 267 8.37 -22.85 6.14
N GLY A 268 8.37 -23.23 7.42
CA GLY A 268 7.15 -23.52 8.18
C GLY A 268 6.24 -22.30 8.33
N ASP A 269 6.81 -21.13 8.65
CA ASP A 269 6.05 -19.88 8.76
C ASP A 269 5.47 -19.44 7.42
N ARG A 270 6.22 -19.61 6.32
CA ARG A 270 5.71 -19.35 4.97
C ARG A 270 4.52 -20.24 4.62
N GLU A 271 4.57 -21.52 4.94
CA GLU A 271 3.46 -22.44 4.67
C GLU A 271 2.25 -22.14 5.57
N ALA A 272 2.48 -21.85 6.86
CA ALA A 272 1.41 -21.44 7.76
C ALA A 272 0.71 -20.15 7.30
N LEU A 273 1.48 -19.17 6.83
CA LEU A 273 0.94 -17.94 6.27
C LEU A 273 0.19 -18.18 4.95
N LYS A 274 0.69 -19.08 4.09
CA LYS A 274 0.01 -19.48 2.86
C LYS A 274 -1.36 -20.09 3.15
N VAL A 275 -1.47 -20.98 4.14
CA VAL A 275 -2.78 -21.52 4.58
C VAL A 275 -3.68 -20.39 5.09
N LEU A 276 -3.16 -19.48 5.90
CA LEU A 276 -3.93 -18.32 6.39
C LEU A 276 -4.44 -17.43 5.23
N ILE A 277 -3.65 -17.25 4.17
CA ILE A 277 -4.04 -16.50 2.96
C ILE A 277 -5.18 -17.20 2.22
N GLN A 278 -5.14 -18.54 2.14
CA GLN A 278 -6.19 -19.33 1.50
C GLN A 278 -7.50 -19.30 2.30
N ASP A 279 -7.40 -19.35 3.64
CA ASP A 279 -8.55 -19.29 4.54
C ASP A 279 -9.08 -17.87 4.74
N SER A 280 -8.30 -16.85 4.37
CA SER A 280 -8.66 -15.45 4.48
C SER A 280 -9.80 -15.11 3.53
N THR A 281 -11.03 -15.18 4.05
CA THR A 281 -12.18 -14.62 3.37
C THR A 281 -12.07 -13.10 3.37
N PHE A 282 -11.79 -12.49 2.24
CA PHE A 282 -12.13 -11.08 2.00
C PHE A 282 -13.52 -11.08 1.35
N ASP A 283 -14.46 -10.29 1.90
CA ASP A 283 -15.79 -10.13 1.29
C ASP A 283 -15.57 -9.68 -0.16
N GLU A 284 -15.95 -10.55 -1.10
CA GLU A 284 -16.08 -10.20 -2.49
C GLU A 284 -17.17 -9.12 -2.58
N GLN A 285 -16.71 -7.87 -2.54
CA GLN A 285 -17.38 -6.70 -3.09
C GLN A 285 -18.76 -6.34 -2.51
N ILE A 286 -18.79 -5.35 -1.61
CA ILE A 286 -19.95 -4.44 -1.53
C ILE A 286 -19.65 -3.12 -2.26
N TYR A 287 -18.40 -2.61 -2.18
CA TYR A 287 -18.01 -1.35 -2.82
C TYR A 287 -16.59 -1.37 -3.39
N CYS A 288 -16.39 -0.80 -4.58
CA CYS A 288 -15.05 -0.55 -5.12
C CYS A 288 -14.34 0.57 -4.34
N TRP A 289 -13.01 0.58 -4.33
CA TRP A 289 -12.18 1.56 -3.60
C TRP A 289 -12.63 3.00 -3.84
N LYS A 290 -12.92 3.38 -5.10
CA LYS A 290 -13.38 4.73 -5.46
C LYS A 290 -14.68 5.12 -4.75
N THR A 291 -15.64 4.20 -4.65
CA THR A 291 -16.91 4.43 -3.95
C THR A 291 -16.69 4.57 -2.45
N GLN A 292 -15.82 3.76 -1.86
CA GLN A 292 -15.46 3.86 -0.44
C GLN A 292 -14.84 5.22 -0.10
N LEU A 293 -13.92 5.70 -0.95
CA LEU A 293 -13.34 7.03 -0.82
C LEU A 293 -14.40 8.14 -0.88
N ALA A 294 -15.31 8.08 -1.86
CA ALA A 294 -16.33 9.09 -2.07
C ALA A 294 -17.36 9.18 -0.93
N SER A 295 -17.53 8.09 -0.17
CA SER A 295 -18.39 8.03 1.02
C SER A 295 -17.80 8.77 2.22
N ILE A 296 -16.47 8.82 2.34
CA ILE A 296 -15.77 9.39 3.50
C ILE A 296 -15.24 10.80 3.19
N PHE A 297 -14.76 11.00 1.97
CA PHE A 297 -14.07 12.21 1.56
C PHE A 297 -14.83 12.99 0.50
N HIS A 298 -14.79 14.31 0.62
CA HIS A 298 -15.34 15.24 -0.36
C HIS A 298 -14.21 16.01 -1.03
N ARG A 299 -14.05 15.80 -2.34
CA ARG A 299 -13.02 16.45 -3.14
C ARG A 299 -13.34 17.93 -3.34
N THR A 300 -12.40 18.80 -2.99
CA THR A 300 -12.53 20.25 -3.25
C THR A 300 -11.64 20.67 -4.42
N ARG A 301 -12.23 21.28 -5.46
CA ARG A 301 -11.52 21.71 -6.69
C ARG A 301 -10.41 22.75 -6.46
N ARG A 302 -10.51 23.52 -5.37
CA ARG A 302 -9.52 24.52 -4.94
C ARG A 302 -9.51 24.57 -3.42
N ALA A 303 -8.81 23.65 -2.77
CA ALA A 303 -8.34 23.96 -1.44
C ALA A 303 -7.29 25.08 -1.65
N LYS A 304 -7.64 26.33 -1.32
CA LYS A 304 -6.77 27.51 -1.48
C LYS A 304 -5.39 27.32 -0.81
N ASP A 305 -5.30 26.34 0.09
CA ASP A 305 -4.12 25.97 0.87
C ASP A 305 -3.61 24.53 0.56
N SER A 306 -3.85 23.99 -0.64
CA SER A 306 -3.40 22.62 -0.93
C SER A 306 -1.86 22.54 -0.92
N CYS A 307 -1.32 21.87 0.10
CA CYS A 307 0.09 21.50 0.23
C CYS A 307 0.44 20.31 -0.70
N ASP A 308 -0.17 20.30 -1.90
CA ASP A 308 0.08 19.30 -2.91
C ASP A 308 1.52 19.44 -3.41
N SER A 309 2.18 18.31 -3.67
CA SER A 309 3.61 18.32 -4.02
C SER A 309 3.88 19.05 -5.32
N ALA A 310 5.07 19.65 -5.43
CA ALA A 310 5.49 20.29 -6.67
C ALA A 310 5.62 19.26 -7.81
N MET A 311 6.16 18.06 -7.55
CA MET A 311 6.19 17.00 -8.56
C MET A 311 4.78 16.59 -9.00
N TYR A 312 3.82 16.51 -8.07
CA TYR A 312 2.43 16.16 -8.39
C TYR A 312 1.82 17.12 -9.42
N LYS A 313 2.13 18.41 -9.26
CA LYS A 313 1.64 19.48 -10.16
C LYS A 313 2.37 19.49 -11.50
N GLN A 314 3.63 19.10 -11.54
CA GLN A 314 4.48 19.17 -12.74
C GLN A 314 4.37 17.92 -13.61
N LEU A 315 4.43 16.74 -13.00
CA LEU A 315 4.38 15.45 -13.70
C LEU A 315 2.92 15.04 -13.87
N TYR A 316 2.15 15.71 -14.73
CA TYR A 316 0.77 15.26 -14.98
C TYR A 316 0.79 13.84 -15.56
N LEU A 317 0.44 12.85 -14.73
CA LEU A 317 0.25 11.47 -15.12
C LEU A 317 -1.23 11.25 -15.38
N ASP A 318 -1.57 11.02 -16.65
CA ASP A 318 -2.94 10.77 -17.05
C ASP A 318 -3.40 9.40 -16.54
N ARG A 319 -4.62 9.35 -15.98
CA ARG A 319 -5.22 8.10 -15.52
C ARG A 319 -5.60 7.19 -16.69
N ASP A 320 -5.76 7.75 -17.87
CA ASP A 320 -6.07 6.98 -19.08
C ASP A 320 -4.86 6.17 -19.57
N SER A 321 -3.63 6.57 -19.18
CA SER A 321 -2.43 5.74 -19.31
C SER A 321 -2.20 4.92 -18.04
N GLU A 322 -2.99 3.85 -17.89
CA GLU A 322 -3.04 3.04 -16.67
C GLU A 322 -1.66 2.55 -16.21
N LEU A 323 -0.81 2.03 -17.11
CA LEU A 323 0.51 1.52 -16.75
C LEU A 323 1.46 2.63 -16.27
N ARG A 324 1.49 3.78 -16.97
CA ARG A 324 2.34 4.92 -16.58
C ARG A 324 1.91 5.47 -15.22
N TYR A 325 0.61 5.56 -15.01
CA TYR A 325 0.03 6.01 -13.76
C TYR A 325 0.34 5.02 -12.62
N ASP A 326 0.20 3.72 -12.85
CA ASP A 326 0.57 2.65 -11.91
C ASP A 326 2.07 2.70 -11.53
N ILE A 327 2.95 2.92 -12.51
CA ILE A 327 4.39 3.14 -12.28
C ILE A 327 4.59 4.37 -11.41
N GLY A 328 3.92 5.49 -11.73
CA GLY A 328 3.97 6.71 -10.92
C GLY A 328 3.60 6.43 -9.46
N GLN A 329 2.51 5.70 -9.22
CA GLN A 329 2.10 5.30 -7.88
C GLN A 329 3.14 4.44 -7.18
N GLN A 330 3.74 3.44 -7.83
CA GLN A 330 4.87 2.71 -7.23
C GLN A 330 6.07 3.64 -6.97
N ARG A 331 6.29 4.66 -7.80
CA ARG A 331 7.33 5.66 -7.56
C ARG A 331 6.98 6.66 -6.44
N ALA A 332 5.79 6.64 -5.83
CA ALA A 332 5.40 7.59 -4.78
C ALA A 332 5.52 9.07 -5.21
N TRP A 333 5.38 9.35 -6.51
CA TRP A 333 5.64 10.66 -7.09
C TRP A 333 4.85 11.82 -6.45
N ALA A 334 3.60 11.56 -6.04
CA ALA A 334 2.74 12.55 -5.41
C ALA A 334 3.22 12.99 -4.00
N PHE A 335 4.23 12.31 -3.44
CA PHE A 335 4.78 12.60 -2.13
C PHE A 335 6.06 13.42 -2.12
N PHE A 336 6.72 13.66 -3.24
CA PHE A 336 7.99 14.38 -3.24
C PHE A 336 7.86 15.74 -3.91
N ASP A 337 8.64 16.71 -3.43
CA ASP A 337 8.67 18.06 -4.02
C ASP A 337 9.63 18.15 -5.21
N ASN A 338 10.59 17.25 -5.28
CA ASN A 338 11.56 17.15 -6.37
C ASN A 338 12.11 15.73 -6.47
N SER A 339 12.85 15.46 -7.55
CA SER A 339 13.39 14.14 -7.85
C SER A 339 14.66 13.78 -7.06
N ARG A 340 15.06 14.55 -6.03
CA ARG A 340 16.38 14.41 -5.35
C ARG A 340 16.65 13.03 -4.74
N LEU A 341 15.59 12.28 -4.44
CA LEU A 341 15.71 10.97 -3.78
C LEU A 341 15.76 9.82 -4.79
N TYR A 342 15.44 10.07 -6.06
CA TYR A 342 15.54 9.05 -7.08
C TYR A 342 16.98 8.97 -7.62
N PRO A 343 17.37 7.82 -8.18
CA PRO A 343 18.63 7.72 -8.92
C PRO A 343 18.65 8.67 -10.13
N GLN A 344 19.80 8.84 -10.75
CA GLN A 344 19.87 9.61 -11.99
C GLN A 344 19.14 8.87 -13.11
N ASP A 345 18.27 9.60 -13.81
CA ASP A 345 17.55 9.09 -14.98
C ASP A 345 18.53 8.69 -16.09
N THR A 346 18.21 7.60 -16.77
CA THR A 346 18.91 7.20 -18.01
C THR A 346 17.90 7.15 -19.15
N ILE A 347 18.36 7.38 -20.38
CA ILE A 347 17.50 7.29 -21.58
C ILE A 347 16.94 5.87 -21.74
N GLU A 348 17.77 4.88 -21.41
CA GLU A 348 17.45 3.47 -21.44
C GLU A 348 16.39 3.12 -20.38
N ARG A 349 16.51 3.71 -19.17
CA ARG A 349 15.59 3.50 -18.07
C ARG A 349 15.12 4.80 -17.42
N PRO A 350 14.10 5.47 -18.00
CA PRO A 350 13.47 6.58 -17.32
C PRO A 350 12.75 6.10 -16.05
N ILE A 351 12.91 6.84 -14.95
CA ILE A 351 12.21 6.62 -13.68
C ILE A 351 10.71 6.84 -13.88
N PHE A 352 10.37 7.88 -14.65
CA PHE A 352 9.03 8.25 -15.07
C PHE A 352 8.92 8.15 -16.60
N PRO A 353 8.72 6.93 -17.14
CA PRO A 353 8.63 6.75 -18.59
C PRO A 353 7.47 7.56 -19.18
N SER A 354 7.68 8.09 -20.39
CA SER A 354 6.60 8.69 -21.18
C SER A 354 5.72 7.60 -21.77
N ASP A 355 4.50 7.96 -22.17
CA ASP A 355 3.58 7.04 -22.84
C ASP A 355 4.16 6.48 -24.13
N SER A 356 4.76 7.36 -24.95
CA SER A 356 5.46 6.99 -26.17
C SER A 356 6.68 6.09 -25.94
N PHE A 357 7.29 6.13 -24.75
CA PHE A 357 8.38 5.22 -24.40
C PHE A 357 7.83 3.84 -24.06
N LEU A 358 6.79 3.77 -23.23
CA LEU A 358 6.15 2.51 -22.85
C LEU A 358 5.53 1.78 -24.04
N GLU A 359 4.88 2.51 -24.94
CA GLU A 359 4.32 1.96 -26.18
C GLU A 359 5.42 1.33 -27.05
N LYS A 360 6.52 2.05 -27.29
CA LYS A 360 7.66 1.54 -28.06
C LYS A 360 8.30 0.31 -27.41
N GLU A 361 8.45 0.31 -26.09
CA GLU A 361 8.98 -0.84 -25.36
C GLU A 361 8.03 -2.05 -25.42
N SER A 362 6.72 -1.82 -25.32
CA SER A 362 5.69 -2.86 -25.47
C SER A 362 5.78 -3.51 -26.85
N VAL A 363 5.72 -2.73 -27.94
CA VAL A 363 5.81 -3.24 -29.32
C VAL A 363 7.07 -4.07 -29.52
N LYS A 364 8.23 -3.54 -29.09
CA LYS A 364 9.52 -4.20 -29.28
C LYS A 364 9.63 -5.52 -28.53
N LYS A 365 9.06 -5.62 -27.32
CA LYS A 365 9.29 -6.75 -26.40
C LYS A 365 8.16 -7.77 -26.39
N THR A 366 6.92 -7.37 -26.66
CA THR A 366 5.76 -8.28 -26.62
C THR A 366 5.12 -8.51 -27.98
N PHE A 367 5.57 -7.80 -29.04
CA PHE A 367 5.00 -7.84 -30.40
C PHE A 367 3.50 -7.49 -30.46
N THR A 368 2.97 -6.83 -29.42
CA THR A 368 1.55 -6.44 -29.28
C THR A 368 1.42 -5.14 -28.49
N ASP A 369 0.45 -4.29 -28.86
CA ASP A 369 0.12 -3.04 -28.14
C ASP A 369 -0.80 -3.26 -26.93
N ASP A 370 -1.27 -4.48 -26.69
CA ASP A 370 -2.33 -4.75 -25.72
C ASP A 370 -1.94 -4.36 -24.28
N TRP A 371 -0.66 -4.46 -23.90
CA TRP A 371 -0.17 -4.02 -22.59
C TRP A 371 -0.24 -2.51 -22.40
N TYR A 372 -0.25 -1.74 -23.49
CA TYR A 372 -0.41 -0.29 -23.45
C TYR A 372 -1.90 0.10 -23.54
N CYS A 373 -2.64 -0.49 -24.47
CA CYS A 373 -4.03 -0.15 -24.74
C CYS A 373 -5.02 -0.71 -23.69
N ASN A 374 -4.70 -1.83 -23.03
CA ASN A 374 -5.57 -2.45 -22.03
C ASN A 374 -4.79 -3.28 -20.97
N PRO A 375 -3.93 -2.63 -20.15
CA PRO A 375 -3.06 -3.34 -19.21
C PRO A 375 -3.82 -4.12 -18.14
N VAL A 376 -4.99 -3.65 -17.68
CA VAL A 376 -5.82 -4.41 -16.73
C VAL A 376 -6.26 -5.74 -17.35
N ARG A 377 -6.80 -5.72 -18.57
CA ARG A 377 -7.21 -6.94 -19.26
C ARG A 377 -6.00 -7.85 -19.49
N VAL A 378 -4.89 -7.35 -20.02
CA VAL A 378 -3.74 -8.21 -20.30
C VAL A 378 -3.18 -8.87 -19.02
N ARG A 379 -3.10 -8.12 -17.91
CA ARG A 379 -2.75 -8.69 -16.59
C ARG A 379 -3.71 -9.81 -16.19
N ALA A 380 -5.01 -9.57 -16.32
CA ALA A 380 -6.05 -10.55 -16.05
C ALA A 380 -5.90 -11.83 -16.89
N TRP A 381 -5.69 -11.70 -18.21
CA TRP A 381 -5.46 -12.84 -19.11
C TRP A 381 -4.20 -13.63 -18.73
N ARG A 382 -3.09 -12.92 -18.44
CA ARG A 382 -1.84 -13.53 -17.97
C ARG A 382 -2.06 -14.31 -16.67
N GLN A 383 -2.76 -13.72 -15.70
CA GLN A 383 -3.06 -14.36 -14.42
C GLN A 383 -3.95 -15.60 -14.58
N ALA A 384 -4.96 -15.53 -15.44
CA ALA A 384 -5.83 -16.68 -15.75
C ALA A 384 -5.04 -17.83 -16.40
N LYS A 385 -4.16 -17.50 -17.35
CA LYS A 385 -3.27 -18.48 -17.98
C LYS A 385 -2.35 -19.19 -16.96
N LEU A 386 -1.62 -18.41 -16.16
CA LEU A 386 -0.74 -18.95 -15.11
C LEU A 386 -1.51 -19.78 -14.07
N SER A 387 -2.71 -19.33 -13.70
CA SER A 387 -3.59 -20.08 -12.80
C SER A 387 -3.99 -21.44 -13.38
N SER A 388 -4.29 -21.50 -14.68
CA SER A 388 -4.63 -22.76 -15.37
C SER A 388 -3.44 -23.72 -15.40
N GLU A 389 -2.27 -23.22 -15.80
CA GLU A 389 -1.03 -23.99 -15.88
C GLU A 389 -0.65 -24.60 -14.52
N GLU A 390 -0.70 -23.80 -13.45
CA GLU A 390 -0.36 -24.25 -12.09
C GLU A 390 -1.37 -25.28 -11.55
N ARG A 391 -2.65 -25.17 -11.90
CA ARG A 391 -3.66 -26.17 -11.55
C ARG A 391 -3.40 -27.49 -12.24
N ILE A 392 -3.11 -27.47 -13.54
CA ILE A 392 -2.76 -28.68 -14.30
C ILE A 392 -1.54 -29.35 -13.65
N LYS A 393 -0.50 -28.58 -13.34
CA LYS A 393 0.69 -29.08 -12.64
C LYS A 393 0.36 -29.70 -11.29
N THR A 394 -0.47 -29.03 -10.48
CA THR A 394 -0.91 -29.53 -9.18
C THR A 394 -1.73 -30.83 -9.30
N HIS A 395 -2.60 -30.92 -10.31
CA HIS A 395 -3.39 -32.11 -10.58
C HIS A 395 -2.51 -33.29 -11.02
N LEU A 396 -1.56 -33.06 -11.91
CA LEU A 396 -0.62 -34.08 -12.38
C LEU A 396 0.30 -34.57 -11.26
N ALA A 397 0.79 -33.67 -10.40
CA ALA A 397 1.58 -34.03 -9.22
C ALA A 397 0.78 -34.89 -8.22
N LYS A 398 -0.49 -34.53 -7.96
CA LYS A 398 -1.38 -35.35 -7.12
C LYS A 398 -1.70 -36.72 -7.73
N ALA A 399 -1.67 -36.84 -9.05
CA ALA A 399 -1.85 -38.08 -9.78
C ALA A 399 -0.55 -38.92 -9.88
N GLY A 400 0.59 -38.44 -9.37
CA GLY A 400 1.88 -39.12 -9.44
C GLY A 400 2.50 -39.17 -10.85
N ILE A 401 2.07 -38.27 -11.75
CA ILE A 401 2.54 -38.23 -13.14
C ILE A 401 3.83 -37.42 -13.28
N ILE A 402 4.06 -36.45 -12.38
CA ILE A 402 5.26 -35.61 -12.27
C ILE A 402 5.64 -35.40 -10.82
#